data_AF-A0A967XZV4-F1
#
_entry.id   AF-A0A967XZV4-F1
#
_cell.length_a   1.000
_cell.length_b   1.000
_cell.length_c   1.000
_cell.angle_alpha   90.00
_cell.angle_beta   90.00
_cell.angle_gamma   90.00
#
_symmetry.space_group_name_H-M   'P 1'
#
loop_
_entity.id
_entity.type
_entity.pdbx_description
1 polymer ?
#
loop_
_entity_poly.entity_id
_entity_poly.type
_entity_poly.pdbx_seq_one_letter_code
_entity_poly.pdbx_strand_id
1 'polypeptide(L)'
;MRVLPEHAWEIRQELKEAQDAGKKVIIFIDNAQMTDYHLASVADKIMLDPQGSIMLPGYILGRTYFKGTLDKLGLGFNEWRYFKYKSAAEALSRKDMSEADSLQNQMFVN
;
A
#
# COMPACT_ATOMS: atom_id res chain seq x y z
N MET A 1 -0.91 -3.92 17.74
CA MET A 1 -2.30 -3.84 17.22
C MET A 1 -2.23 -3.92 15.71
N ARG A 2 -3.00 -4.79 15.04
CA ARG A 2 -3.01 -4.81 13.56
C ARG A 2 -3.99 -3.75 13.07
N VAL A 3 -3.51 -2.53 12.89
CA VAL A 3 -4.32 -1.43 12.35
C VAL A 3 -4.29 -1.54 10.83
N LEU A 4 -5.46 -1.68 10.21
CA LEU A 4 -5.58 -1.61 8.75
C LEU A 4 -5.52 -0.14 8.31
N PRO A 5 -5.06 0.18 7.08
CA PRO A 5 -4.94 1.55 6.61
C PRO A 5 -6.22 2.38 6.76
N GLU A 6 -7.38 1.78 6.51
CA GLU A 6 -8.70 2.39 6.66
C GLU A 6 -8.98 2.83 8.10
N HIS A 7 -8.76 1.95 9.08
CA HIS A 7 -8.93 2.28 10.50
C HIS A 7 -7.86 3.27 10.98
N ALA A 8 -6.64 3.19 10.43
CA ALA A 8 -5.57 4.12 10.78
C ALA A 8 -5.94 5.55 10.42
N TRP A 9 -6.61 5.75 9.28
CA TRP A 9 -7.08 7.07 8.86
C TRP A 9 -8.12 7.63 9.83
N GLU A 10 -9.14 6.85 10.18
CA GLU A 10 -10.19 7.27 11.11
C GLU A 10 -9.63 7.64 12.49
N ILE A 11 -8.79 6.77 13.07
CA ILE A 11 -8.16 7.04 14.38
C ILE A 11 -7.29 8.30 14.29
N ARG A 12 -6.56 8.49 13.19
CA ARG A 12 -5.73 9.68 13.00
C ARG A 12 -6.57 10.96 12.96
N GLN A 13 -7.74 10.94 12.32
CA GLN A 13 -8.66 12.09 12.29
C GLN A 13 -9.17 12.41 13.70
N GLU A 14 -9.61 11.42 14.45
CA GLU A 14 -10.07 11.61 15.84
C GLU A 14 -8.95 12.16 16.74
N LEU A 15 -7.73 11.66 16.60
CA LEU A 15 -6.57 12.20 17.31
C LEU A 15 -6.24 13.63 16.89
N LYS A 16 -6.46 13.98 15.62
CA LYS A 16 -6.26 15.33 15.10
C LYS A 16 -7.29 16.29 15.71
N GLU A 17 -8.56 15.90 15.77
CA GLU A 17 -9.60 16.68 16.43
C GLU A 17 -9.33 16.87 17.92
N ALA A 18 -8.86 15.82 18.60
CA ALA A 18 -8.45 15.93 20.00
C ALA A 18 -7.28 16.91 20.19
N GLN A 19 -6.29 16.89 19.29
CA GLN A 19 -5.18 17.84 19.29
C GLN A 19 -5.65 19.27 19.05
N ASP A 20 -6.52 19.48 18.07
CA ASP A 20 -7.07 20.79 17.72
C ASP A 20 -7.96 21.36 18.83
N ALA A 21 -8.61 20.48 19.62
CA ALA A 21 -9.32 20.83 20.85
C ALA A 21 -8.37 21.16 22.04
N GLY A 22 -7.05 21.18 21.82
CA GLY A 22 -6.04 21.54 22.81
C GLY A 22 -5.60 20.41 23.73
N LYS A 23 -6.01 19.16 23.47
CA LYS A 23 -5.49 18.00 24.20
C LYS A 23 -4.12 17.62 23.66
N LYS A 24 -3.21 17.24 24.56
CA LYS A 24 -1.89 16.73 24.15
C LYS A 24 -1.99 15.28 23.71
N VAL A 25 -1.48 14.98 22.52
CA VAL A 25 -1.36 13.63 21.97
C VAL A 25 0.10 13.20 22.05
N ILE A 26 0.36 12.14 22.83
CA ILE A 26 1.69 11.56 22.99
C ILE A 26 1.60 10.10 22.56
N ILE A 27 2.48 9.68 21.66
CA ILE A 27 2.52 8.31 21.14
C ILE A 27 3.87 7.69 21.47
N PHE A 28 3.81 6.49 22.05
CA PHE A 28 4.97 5.64 22.28
C PHE A 28 4.96 4.49 21.27
N ILE A 29 6.10 4.22 20.65
CA ILE A 29 6.28 3.24 19.58
C ILE A 29 7.34 2.25 20.02
N ASP A 30 7.00 0.95 20.02
CA ASP A 30 8.00 -0.11 20.14
C ASP A 30 8.66 -0.37 18.78
N ASN A 31 7.85 -0.69 17.77
CA ASN A 31 8.26 -0.78 16.38
C ASN A 31 7.11 -0.25 15.51
N ALA A 32 7.42 0.41 14.40
CA ALA A 32 6.42 0.98 13.51
C ALA A 32 6.71 0.62 12.05
N GLN A 33 5.64 0.33 11.30
CA GLN A 33 5.63 0.33 9.84
C GLN A 33 5.07 1.66 9.32
N MET A 34 4.98 1.83 7.99
CA MET A 34 4.45 3.04 7.35
C MET A 34 3.08 3.47 7.88
N THR A 35 2.15 2.54 8.06
CA THR A 35 0.79 2.85 8.57
C THR A 35 0.82 3.31 10.02
N ASP A 36 1.63 2.67 10.87
CA ASP A 36 1.77 3.05 12.28
C ASP A 36 2.41 4.43 12.42
N TYR A 37 3.43 4.70 11.61
CA TYR A 37 4.09 6.00 11.57
C TYR A 37 3.15 7.10 11.02
N HIS A 38 2.34 6.77 10.01
CA HIS A 38 1.33 7.69 9.51
C HIS A 38 0.31 8.09 10.58
N LEU A 39 -0.17 7.13 11.37
CA LEU A 39 -1.01 7.40 12.54
C LEU A 39 -0.26 8.25 13.58
N ALA A 40 0.98 7.88 13.89
CA ALA A 40 1.79 8.58 14.88
C ALA A 40 2.12 10.04 14.51
N SER A 41 2.12 10.37 13.21
CA SER A 41 2.45 11.71 12.68
C SER A 41 1.56 12.85 13.19
N VAL A 42 0.39 12.53 13.76
CA VAL A 42 -0.51 13.53 14.34
C VAL A 42 -0.08 13.97 15.75
N ALA A 43 0.73 13.18 16.45
CA ALA A 43 1.09 13.44 17.84
C ALA A 43 1.95 14.69 18.02
N ASP A 44 1.79 15.36 19.16
CA ASP A 44 2.68 16.44 19.59
C ASP A 44 4.08 15.91 19.96
N LYS A 45 4.14 14.67 20.45
CA LYS A 45 5.38 13.99 20.79
C LYS A 45 5.32 12.51 20.47
N ILE A 46 6.30 12.04 19.72
CA ILE A 46 6.54 10.62 19.44
C ILE A 46 7.75 10.19 20.27
N MET A 47 7.61 9.09 21.00
CA MET A 47 8.68 8.42 21.73
C MET A 47 8.88 7.04 21.12
N LEU A 48 10.12 6.67 20.85
CA LEU A 48 10.49 5.37 20.30
C LEU A 48 11.26 4.60 21.36
N ASP A 49 11.00 3.30 21.49
CA ASP A 49 11.83 2.41 22.27
C ASP A 49 13.29 2.46 21.77
N PRO A 50 14.32 2.53 22.64
CA PRO A 50 15.72 2.60 22.20
C PRO A 50 16.20 1.41 21.36
N GLN A 51 15.53 0.26 21.46
CA GLN A 51 15.75 -0.94 20.64
C GLN A 51 14.71 -1.08 19.51
N GLY A 52 13.82 -0.11 19.39
CA GLY A 52 12.76 -0.04 18.39
C GLY A 52 13.23 0.39 17.02
N SER A 53 12.40 0.13 16.01
CA SER A 53 12.66 0.52 14.62
C SER A 53 11.42 1.09 13.94
N ILE A 54 11.66 1.98 12.98
CA ILE A 54 10.62 2.51 12.08
C ILE A 54 11.00 2.12 10.66
N MET A 55 10.14 1.34 10.00
CA MET A 55 10.36 0.90 8.62
C MET A 55 9.48 1.69 7.65
N LEU A 56 10.13 2.44 6.76
CA LEU A 56 9.51 3.26 5.71
C LEU A 56 10.04 2.89 4.30
N PRO A 57 9.80 1.66 3.82
CA PRO A 57 10.34 1.20 2.53
C PRO A 57 9.66 1.85 1.30
N GLY A 58 8.55 2.56 1.47
CA GLY A 58 7.73 3.07 0.38
C GLY A 58 6.73 2.04 -0.13
N TYR A 59 5.95 2.43 -1.13
CA TYR A 59 4.98 1.55 -1.78
C TYR A 59 5.53 0.99 -3.08
N ILE A 60 5.28 -0.30 -3.31
CA ILE A 60 5.55 -0.96 -4.58
C ILE A 60 4.28 -1.68 -5.02
N LEU A 61 3.89 -1.47 -6.27
CA LEU A 61 2.84 -2.23 -6.91
C LEU A 61 3.41 -2.99 -8.08
N GLY A 62 3.15 -4.29 -8.06
CA GLY A 62 3.54 -5.21 -9.10
C GLY A 62 2.66 -6.45 -9.03
N ARG A 63 2.71 -7.24 -10.08
CA ARG A 63 2.00 -8.52 -10.14
C ARG A 63 2.88 -9.57 -10.78
N THR A 64 2.58 -10.82 -10.44
CA THR A 64 3.22 -11.97 -11.06
C THR A 64 2.57 -12.27 -12.41
N TYR A 65 3.38 -12.60 -13.41
CA TYR A 65 2.94 -12.99 -14.75
C TYR A 65 3.16 -14.48 -14.99
N PHE A 66 2.11 -15.16 -15.41
CA PHE A 66 2.08 -16.61 -15.58
C PHE A 66 2.14 -17.07 -17.02
N LYS A 67 2.01 -16.18 -18.03
CA LYS A 67 2.03 -16.57 -19.44
C LYS A 67 3.21 -17.47 -19.81
N GLY A 68 4.42 -17.13 -19.38
CA GLY A 68 5.61 -17.94 -19.67
C GLY A 68 5.54 -19.35 -19.07
N THR A 69 4.86 -19.52 -17.94
CA THR A 69 4.61 -20.85 -17.33
C THR A 69 3.49 -21.59 -18.08
N LEU A 70 2.40 -20.90 -18.43
CA LEU A 70 1.30 -21.47 -19.19
C LEU A 70 1.76 -21.97 -20.57
N ASP A 71 2.56 -21.17 -21.27
CA ASP A 71 3.19 -21.55 -22.56
C ASP A 71 3.97 -22.87 -22.43
N LYS A 72 4.75 -23.05 -21.34
CA LYS A 72 5.53 -24.26 -21.08
C LYS A 72 4.68 -25.48 -20.76
N LEU A 73 3.51 -25.27 -20.16
CA LEU A 73 2.55 -26.32 -19.84
C LEU A 73 1.63 -26.67 -21.04
N GLY A 74 1.78 -25.98 -22.17
CA GLY A 74 0.89 -26.14 -23.32
C GLY A 74 -0.51 -25.54 -23.11
N LEU A 75 -0.67 -24.65 -22.13
CA LEU A 75 -1.94 -23.98 -21.80
C LEU A 75 -1.99 -22.61 -22.46
N GLY A 76 -3.05 -22.34 -23.23
CA GLY A 76 -3.32 -21.03 -23.83
C GLY A 76 -4.32 -20.22 -23.02
N PHE A 77 -4.09 -18.90 -22.93
CA PHE A 77 -5.06 -17.95 -22.37
C PHE A 77 -5.40 -16.86 -23.39
N ASN A 78 -6.66 -16.84 -23.85
CA ASN A 78 -7.17 -15.83 -24.77
C ASN A 78 -7.90 -14.73 -24.00
N GLU A 79 -7.27 -13.57 -23.90
CA GLU A 79 -7.88 -12.40 -23.24
C GLU A 79 -8.87 -11.72 -24.18
N TRP A 80 -10.11 -11.54 -23.71
CA TRP A 80 -11.09 -10.67 -24.35
C TRP A 80 -11.21 -9.38 -23.54
N ARG A 81 -10.72 -8.29 -24.13
CA ARG A 81 -10.66 -6.99 -23.47
C ARG A 81 -11.07 -5.87 -24.42
N TYR A 82 -12.02 -5.06 -23.95
CA TYR A 82 -12.43 -3.83 -24.62
C TYR A 82 -11.77 -2.58 -24.02
N PHE A 83 -11.69 -2.51 -22.69
CA PHE A 83 -11.18 -1.34 -21.98
C PHE A 83 -9.66 -1.36 -21.81
N LYS A 84 -8.98 -0.27 -22.21
CA LYS A 84 -7.51 -0.12 -22.17
C LYS A 84 -6.90 -0.41 -20.79
N TYR A 85 -7.57 0.00 -19.71
CA TYR A 85 -7.07 -0.08 -18.34
C TYR A 85 -7.58 -1.31 -17.56
N LYS A 86 -8.36 -2.21 -18.18
CA LYS A 86 -8.84 -3.43 -17.50
C LYS A 86 -7.73 -4.48 -17.49
N SER A 87 -6.72 -4.28 -16.66
CA SER A 87 -5.48 -5.07 -16.67
C SER A 87 -5.53 -6.40 -15.92
N ALA A 88 -6.63 -6.71 -15.21
CA ALA A 88 -6.71 -7.87 -14.32
C ALA A 88 -6.31 -9.21 -14.98
N ALA A 89 -6.61 -9.38 -16.28
CA ALA A 89 -6.28 -10.59 -17.04
C ALA A 89 -4.83 -10.61 -17.58
N GLU A 90 -4.09 -9.50 -17.51
CA GLU A 90 -2.73 -9.42 -18.04
C GLU A 90 -1.77 -10.40 -17.37
N ALA A 91 -2.01 -10.74 -16.10
CA ALA A 91 -1.23 -11.74 -15.39
C ALA A 91 -1.22 -13.10 -16.10
N LEU A 92 -2.25 -13.42 -16.89
CA LEU A 92 -2.36 -14.68 -17.63
C LEU A 92 -2.05 -14.50 -19.12
N SER A 93 -2.34 -13.34 -19.70
CA SER A 93 -2.21 -13.09 -21.15
C SER A 93 -0.89 -12.45 -21.58
N ARG A 94 -0.10 -11.90 -20.64
CA ARG A 94 1.16 -11.20 -20.90
C ARG A 94 2.31 -11.76 -20.04
N LYS A 95 3.54 -11.40 -20.39
CA LYS A 95 4.75 -11.70 -19.61
C LYS A 95 5.21 -10.50 -18.77
N ASP A 96 4.66 -9.33 -19.05
CA ASP A 96 4.98 -8.03 -18.48
C ASP A 96 3.75 -7.12 -18.43
N MET A 97 3.88 -6.02 -17.67
CA MET A 97 2.87 -4.98 -17.59
C MET A 97 2.70 -4.29 -18.95
N SER A 98 1.46 -4.06 -19.37
CA SER A 98 1.22 -3.13 -20.46
C SER A 98 1.56 -1.70 -20.05
N GLU A 99 1.77 -0.83 -21.03
CA GLU A 99 1.96 0.61 -20.78
C GLU A 99 0.78 1.22 -20.02
N ALA A 100 -0.45 0.74 -20.29
CA ALA A 100 -1.64 1.23 -19.61
C ALA A 100 -1.68 0.83 -18.14
N ASP A 101 -1.34 -0.43 -17.81
CA ASP A 101 -1.26 -0.91 -16.42
C ASP A 101 -0.10 -0.23 -15.68
N SER A 102 1.03 -0.01 -16.36
CA SER A 102 2.18 0.72 -15.82
C SER A 102 1.83 2.14 -15.46
N LEU A 103 1.16 2.87 -16.35
CA LEU A 103 0.70 4.23 -16.10
C LEU A 103 -0.31 4.27 -14.94
N GLN A 104 -1.30 3.37 -14.94
CA GLN A 104 -2.30 3.34 -13.86
C GLN A 104 -1.67 3.06 -12.50
N ASN A 105 -0.74 2.10 -12.41
CA ASN A 105 -0.09 1.77 -11.15
C ASN A 105 0.84 2.90 -10.68
N GLN A 106 1.53 3.58 -11.60
CA GLN A 106 2.30 4.79 -11.26
C GLN A 106 1.41 5.90 -10.72
N MET A 107 0.25 6.15 -11.34
CA MET A 107 -0.70 7.17 -10.88
C MET A 107 -1.40 6.83 -9.56
N PHE A 108 -1.46 5.55 -9.19
CA PHE A 108 -2.06 5.12 -7.92
C PHE A 108 -1.06 5.15 -6.76
N VAL A 109 0.22 4.89 -7.03
CA VAL A 109 1.29 4.87 -6.01
C VAL A 109 1.81 6.27 -5.70
N ASN A 110 1.90 7.14 -6.72
CA ASN A 110 2.33 8.53 -6.58
C ASN A 110 1.21 9.41 -6.02
#